data_AF-A0A7X8I7M2-F1
#
_entry.id   AF-A0A7X8I7M2-F1
#
_cell.length_a   1.000
_cell.length_b   1.000
_cell.length_c   1.000
_cell.angle_alpha   90.00
_cell.angle_beta   90.00
_cell.angle_gamma   90.00
#
_symmetry.space_group_name_H-M   'P 1'
#
loop_
_entity.id
_entity.type
_entity.pdbx_description
1 polymer ?
#
loop_
_entity_poly.entity_id
_entity_poly.type
_entity_poly.pdbx_seq_one_letter_code
_entity_poly.pdbx_strand_id
1 'polypeptide(L)' 'MTEQKTVFISGNDAIAEGAIAAGARFYAGYPITPSSEVAEAAARRLPEVGG' A
#
# COMPACT_ATOMS: atom_id res chain seq x y z
N MET A 1 -23.31 11.88 0.67
CA MET A 1 -22.61 11.32 1.84
C MET A 1 -21.80 10.15 1.32
N THR A 2 -20.48 10.26 1.29
CA THR A 2 -19.61 9.14 0.91
C THR A 2 -19.69 8.07 1.99
N GLU A 3 -20.01 6.84 1.59
CA GLU A 3 -20.06 5.68 2.48
C GLU A 3 -18.65 5.41 3.04
N GLN A 4 -18.50 5.44 4.36
CA GLN A 4 -17.22 5.13 5.02
C GLN A 4 -17.09 3.61 5.16
N LYS A 5 -16.25 3.00 4.31
CA LYS A 5 -15.98 1.56 4.36
C LYS A 5 -14.88 1.25 5.37
N THR A 6 -15.25 0.61 6.48
CA THR A 6 -14.28 0.05 7.44
C THR A 6 -13.73 -1.27 6.90
N VAL A 7 -12.41 -1.42 6.89
CA VAL A 7 -11.72 -2.65 6.44
C VAL A 7 -10.78 -3.14 7.52
N PHE A 8 -10.63 -4.47 7.64
CA PHE A 8 -9.63 -5.09 8.51
C PHE A 8 -8.44 -5.51 7.65
N ILE A 9 -7.32 -4.80 7.80
CA ILE A 9 -6.10 -4.98 7.00
C ILE A 9 -4.88 -4.88 7.92
N SER A 10 -3.73 -5.38 7.45
CA SER A 10 -2.47 -5.20 8.18
C SER A 10 -2.02 -3.74 8.16
N GLY A 11 -1.17 -3.34 9.12
CA GLY A 11 -0.55 -2.01 9.10
C GLY A 11 0.33 -1.79 7.86
N ASN A 12 0.97 -2.85 7.35
CA ASN A 12 1.79 -2.82 6.15
C ASN A 12 0.96 -2.57 4.89
N ASP A 13 -0.23 -3.18 4.78
CA ASP A 13 -1.16 -2.86 3.70
C ASP A 13 -1.69 -1.43 3.85
N ALA A 14 -2.05 -1.01 5.07
CA ALA A 14 -2.61 0.31 5.32
C ALA A 14 -1.66 1.45 4.92
N ILE A 15 -0.35 1.33 5.20
CA ILE A 15 0.64 2.34 4.80
C ILE A 15 0.87 2.36 3.29
N ALA A 16 0.83 1.20 2.61
CA ALA A 16 0.94 1.13 1.16
C ALA A 16 -0.27 1.80 0.48
N GLU A 17 -1.50 1.49 0.93
CA GLU A 17 -2.72 2.15 0.46
C GLU A 17 -2.68 3.66 0.72
N GLY A 18 -2.24 4.07 1.91
CA GLY A 18 -2.09 5.48 2.27
C GLY A 18 -1.13 6.23 1.36
N ALA A 19 0.04 5.63 1.07
CA ALA A 19 1.01 6.20 0.15
C ALA A 19 0.46 6.32 -1.27
N ILE A 20 -0.22 5.28 -1.77
CA ILE A 20 -0.84 5.28 -3.10
C ILE A 20 -1.95 6.34 -3.19
N ALA A 21 -2.79 6.43 -2.17
CA ALA A 21 -3.84 7.44 -2.04
C ALA A 21 -3.27 8.87 -2.00
N ALA A 22 -2.07 9.05 -1.42
CA ALA A 22 -1.34 10.32 -1.43
C ALA A 22 -0.65 10.64 -2.78
N GLY A 23 -0.70 9.73 -3.76
CA GLY A 23 -0.12 9.94 -5.09
C GLY A 23 1.20 9.22 -5.35
N ALA A 24 1.67 8.35 -4.46
CA ALA A 24 2.88 7.57 -4.71
C ALA A 24 2.66 6.59 -5.88
N ARG A 25 3.64 6.55 -6.81
CA ARG A 25 3.63 5.69 -8.01
C ARG A 25 4.90 4.87 -8.18
N PHE A 26 5.74 4.83 -7.17
CA PHE A 26 6.98 4.06 -7.17
C PHE A 26 7.30 3.62 -5.75
N TYR A 27 7.79 2.40 -5.61
CA TYR A 27 8.27 1.86 -4.34
C TYR A 27 9.71 1.36 -4.52
N ALA A 28 10.59 1.79 -3.62
CA ALA A 28 11.92 1.23 -3.47
C ALA A 28 12.11 0.84 -2.01
N GLY A 29 12.56 -0.38 -1.79
CA GLY A 29 12.75 -0.93 -0.47
C GLY A 29 13.69 -2.12 -0.49
N TYR A 30 14.11 -2.53 0.70
CA TYR A 30 14.92 -3.72 0.92
C TYR A 30 14.16 -4.65 1.86
N PRO A 31 14.08 -5.97 1.58
CA PRO A 31 13.37 -6.91 2.43
C PRO A 31 13.92 -6.92 3.86
N ILE A 32 13.06 -6.62 4.84
CA ILE A 32 13.40 -6.69 6.26
C ILE A 32 12.14 -6.97 7.09
N THR A 33 12.23 -7.89 8.03
CA THR A 33 11.13 -8.15 8.99
C THR A 33 11.03 -7.01 10.01
N PRO A 34 9.82 -6.53 10.34
CA PRO A 34 8.49 -7.03 9.96
C PRO A 34 7.81 -6.25 8.81
N SER A 35 8.53 -5.53 7.95
CA SER A 35 7.95 -4.61 6.94
C SER A 35 8.00 -5.11 5.50
N SER A 36 8.49 -6.32 5.24
CA SER A 36 8.58 -6.90 3.89
C SER A 36 7.24 -6.89 3.14
N GLU A 37 6.11 -7.02 3.83
CA GLU A 37 4.77 -7.06 3.21
C GLU A 37 4.37 -5.70 2.58
N VAL A 38 5.02 -4.59 2.95
CA VAL A 38 4.80 -3.29 2.27
C VAL A 38 5.25 -3.36 0.81
N ALA A 39 6.37 -4.03 0.55
CA ALA A 39 6.86 -4.24 -0.81
C ALA A 39 5.90 -5.14 -1.61
N GLU A 40 5.35 -6.17 -0.97
CA GLU A 40 4.36 -7.07 -1.58
C GLU A 40 3.03 -6.35 -1.88
N ALA A 41 2.56 -5.49 -0.97
CA ALA A 41 1.39 -4.66 -1.20
C ALA A 41 1.62 -3.66 -2.35
N ALA A 42 2.78 -2.99 -2.37
CA ALA A 42 3.15 -2.07 -3.44
C ALA A 42 3.24 -2.79 -4.80
N ALA A 43 3.87 -3.96 -4.87
CA ALA A 43 3.99 -4.74 -6.10
C ALA A 43 2.63 -5.18 -6.67
N ARG A 44 1.63 -5.42 -5.80
CA ARG A 44 0.26 -5.72 -6.23
C ARG A 44 -0.52 -4.48 -6.66
N ARG A 45 -0.42 -3.38 -5.91
CA ARG A 45 -1.32 -2.22 -6.06
C ARG A 45 -0.82 -1.13 -7.00
N LEU A 46 0.49 -0.93 -7.12
CA LEU A 46 1.05 0.11 -7.99
C LEU A 46 0.62 -0.08 -9.48
N PRO A 47 0.62 -1.30 -10.06
CA PRO A 47 0.21 -1.49 -11.45
C PRO A 47 -1.22 -1.03 -11.75
N GLU A 48 -2.11 -1.02 -10.74
CA GLU A 48 -3.50 -0.58 -10.88
C GLU A 48 -3.65 0.94 -10.99
N VAL A 49 -2.64 1.70 -10.55
CA VAL A 49 -2.67 3.17 -10.47
C VAL A 49 -1.66 3.86 -11.37
N GLY A 50 -1.04 3.13 -12.30
CA GLY A 50 -0.02 3.63 -13.22
C GLY A 50 1.35 3.83 -12.57
N GLY A 51 1.66 3.01 -11.55
CA GLY A 51 2.97 2.92 -10.90
C GLY A 51 3.60 1.55 -11.11
#